data_AF-A0A914FDS5-F1
#
_entry.id   AF-A0A914FDS5-F1
#
_cell.length_a   1.000
_cell.length_b   1.000
_cell.length_c   1.000
_cell.angle_alpha   90.00
_cell.angle_beta   90.00
_cell.angle_gamma   90.00
#
_symmetry.space_group_name_H-M   'P 1'
#
loop_
_entity.id
_entity.type
_entity.pdbx_description
1 polymer ?
#
loop_
_entity_poly.entity_id
_entity_poly.type
_entity_poly.pdbx_seq_one_letter_code
_entity_poly.pdbx_strand_id
1 'polypeptide(L)'
;MSQIHFYKLLCVSLASYLALLMTFSLRTIRKYLGIGYGNPKSWSRKLFYISILFVICILITLLNVRHGPNLRQLTTRLHEAAAPQAIYQQQQRPYRLSGLETVRKIDGQEYPKLTSDGKFIPIRKIVHLDLKGGAFKPAFFPKLFHFFKKIGLTGILIEWEDMFPYTGKLAEAINGDAYSISEIEGILKSAKENQLNIIPLVQTFGHLEWILKLKQFKHLREDIRYPQVICFANEEAFDIIKDMIDQVVAIHKKYGMEFFHMGADEAFQVGFCNETIKQMLKEGSKDRVMLWHISRVAKYIKDTHSTTVLAWHDMFGHVAEDDLRSYNMTEVLEPVLWSYAEDLEEYIPFSSWEALKPFKNVWGSSAFKGADGPMKINSNPMHYIKNHESWIIQMSKAYQEFDYFQGLIITGWSRYDHMAVLAELLPVNLPTLVMCLETIESGRPLLGNYAKSNELLHCAVKYDNGYNSECLFPGHKIYKLVNKMHSEKESMHKYIETDFDFNGWLSKIAEKYHFSSPMYIEKIRAFIDYNLEYLENIEKDLRIEMRKIYFNETIEEFIFTYLSDELELLRKRKSTMSAILSASTYQKRPYIKYPSKQ
;
A
#
# COMPACT_ATOMS: atom_id res chain seq x y z
N MET A 1 -33.97 -24.00 -31.93
CA MET A 1 -32.57 -24.36 -32.26
C MET A 1 -31.78 -24.43 -30.96
N SER A 2 -31.23 -25.59 -30.62
CA SER A 2 -30.72 -25.91 -29.28
C SER A 2 -29.38 -25.23 -28.97
N GLN A 3 -29.14 -24.92 -27.69
CA GLN A 3 -27.87 -24.41 -27.13
C GLN A 3 -26.63 -25.20 -27.60
N ILE A 4 -26.81 -26.46 -27.99
CA ILE A 4 -25.77 -27.35 -28.53
C ILE A 4 -25.16 -26.81 -29.84
N HIS A 5 -25.93 -26.11 -30.68
CA HIS A 5 -25.41 -25.51 -31.91
C HIS A 5 -24.51 -24.29 -31.63
N PHE A 6 -24.85 -23.49 -30.62
CA PHE A 6 -24.07 -22.32 -30.22
C PHE A 6 -22.69 -22.71 -29.65
N TYR A 7 -22.65 -23.74 -28.79
CA TYR A 7 -21.39 -24.25 -28.23
C TYR A 7 -20.49 -24.94 -29.27
N LYS A 8 -21.08 -25.60 -30.28
CA LYS A 8 -20.29 -26.17 -31.40
C LYS A 8 -19.63 -25.07 -32.25
N LEU A 9 -20.32 -23.97 -32.53
CA LEU A 9 -19.74 -22.83 -33.25
C LEU A 9 -18.65 -22.12 -32.43
N LEU A 10 -18.83 -21.99 -31.11
CA LEU A 10 -17.84 -21.39 -30.22
C LEU A 10 -16.54 -22.20 -30.17
N CYS A 11 -16.63 -23.54 -30.06
CA CYS A 11 -15.46 -24.42 -30.04
C CYS A 11 -14.69 -24.44 -31.36
N VAL A 12 -15.38 -24.38 -32.51
CA VAL A 12 -14.72 -24.33 -33.83
C VAL A 12 -14.02 -22.98 -34.04
N SER A 13 -14.61 -21.89 -33.54
CA SER A 13 -14.01 -20.56 -33.58
C SER A 13 -12.76 -20.45 -32.70
N LEU A 14 -12.82 -20.96 -31.45
CA LEU A 14 -11.67 -21.00 -30.55
C LEU A 14 -10.52 -21.89 -31.07
N ALA A 15 -10.84 -23.05 -31.66
CA ALA A 15 -9.83 -23.93 -32.24
C ALA A 15 -9.10 -23.29 -33.43
N SER A 16 -9.83 -22.52 -34.25
CA SER A 16 -9.28 -21.79 -35.39
C SER A 16 -8.38 -20.62 -34.94
N TYR A 17 -8.77 -19.92 -33.87
CA TYR A 17 -8.01 -18.82 -33.29
C TYR A 17 -6.71 -19.30 -32.61
N LEU A 18 -6.76 -20.44 -31.91
CA LEU A 18 -5.60 -21.08 -31.28
C LEU A 18 -4.62 -21.68 -32.31
N ALA A 19 -5.12 -22.20 -33.44
CA ALA A 19 -4.27 -22.66 -34.55
C ALA A 19 -3.50 -21.50 -35.23
N LEU A 20 -4.13 -20.32 -35.32
CA LEU A 20 -3.50 -19.08 -35.80
C LEU A 20 -2.42 -18.57 -34.84
N LEU A 21 -2.65 -18.66 -33.52
CA LEU A 21 -1.66 -18.30 -32.50
C LEU A 21 -0.44 -19.24 -32.50
N MET A 22 -0.64 -20.54 -32.71
CA MET A 22 0.46 -21.51 -32.81
C MET A 22 1.31 -21.31 -34.08
N THR A 23 0.70 -20.96 -35.21
CA THR A 23 1.44 -20.67 -36.46
C THR A 23 2.23 -19.36 -36.39
N PHE A 24 1.75 -18.37 -35.63
CA PHE A 24 2.47 -17.13 -35.35
C PHE A 24 3.65 -17.32 -34.38
N SER A 25 3.48 -18.17 -33.36
CA SER A 25 4.51 -18.53 -32.38
C SER A 25 5.68 -19.29 -33.02
N LEU A 26 5.40 -20.27 -33.89
CA LEU A 26 6.44 -21.07 -34.56
C LEU A 26 7.29 -20.25 -35.57
N ARG A 27 6.72 -19.23 -36.22
CA ARG A 27 7.47 -18.32 -37.10
C ARG A 27 8.35 -17.34 -36.30
N THR A 28 7.90 -16.92 -35.13
CA THR A 28 8.61 -15.97 -34.26
C THR A 28 9.77 -16.64 -33.52
N ILE A 29 9.56 -17.88 -33.04
CA ILE A 29 10.60 -18.70 -32.38
C ILE A 29 11.73 -19.08 -33.36
N ARG A 30 11.42 -19.35 -34.63
CA ARG A 30 12.44 -19.61 -35.67
C ARG A 30 13.33 -18.41 -35.98
N LYS A 31 12.85 -17.18 -35.76
CA LYS A 31 13.56 -15.94 -36.09
C LYS A 31 14.44 -15.42 -34.94
N TYR A 32 14.12 -15.80 -33.70
CA TYR A 32 14.82 -15.33 -32.49
C TYR A 32 15.99 -16.23 -32.02
N LEU A 33 16.05 -17.49 -32.46
CA LEU A 33 17.00 -18.46 -31.88
C LEU A 33 18.15 -18.93 -32.79
N GLY A 34 18.30 -18.40 -34.01
CA GLY A 34 19.55 -18.46 -34.81
C GLY A 34 20.46 -19.71 -34.72
N ILE A 35 19.93 -20.94 -34.70
CA ILE A 35 20.75 -22.16 -34.53
C ILE A 35 20.30 -23.29 -35.45
N GLY A 36 21.29 -23.92 -36.10
CA GLY A 36 21.16 -24.96 -37.12
C GLY A 36 20.83 -26.37 -36.61
N TYR A 37 20.71 -27.26 -37.59
CA TYR A 37 20.26 -28.66 -37.50
C TYR A 37 20.96 -29.49 -36.40
N GLY A 38 20.16 -30.07 -35.48
CA GLY A 38 20.64 -31.00 -34.45
C GLY A 38 19.60 -32.01 -33.96
N ASN A 39 19.85 -33.28 -34.29
CA ASN A 39 19.43 -34.60 -33.75
C ASN A 39 17.93 -34.89 -33.35
N PRO A 40 17.20 -35.81 -34.03
CA PRO A 40 15.76 -36.04 -33.85
C PRO A 40 15.31 -36.83 -32.60
N LYS A 41 16.20 -37.31 -31.72
CA LYS A 41 15.84 -38.29 -30.68
C LYS A 41 15.38 -37.73 -29.32
N SER A 42 15.47 -36.41 -29.06
CA SER A 42 14.94 -35.83 -27.79
C SER A 42 13.52 -35.24 -27.88
N TRP A 43 12.99 -35.10 -29.10
CA TRP A 43 11.66 -34.54 -29.35
C TRP A 43 10.52 -35.52 -29.08
N SER A 44 10.75 -36.83 -29.22
CA SER A 44 9.70 -37.85 -29.09
C SER A 44 9.18 -38.03 -27.67
N ARG A 45 10.01 -37.84 -26.64
CA ARG A 45 9.58 -37.96 -25.23
C ARG A 45 8.74 -36.78 -24.77
N LYS A 46 9.12 -35.54 -25.11
CA LYS A 46 8.35 -34.34 -24.70
C LYS A 46 6.99 -34.25 -25.39
N LEU A 47 6.91 -34.62 -26.67
CA LEU A 47 5.64 -34.71 -27.40
C LEU A 47 4.71 -35.80 -26.84
N PHE A 48 5.27 -36.91 -26.33
CA PHE A 48 4.50 -37.99 -25.70
C PHE A 48 3.88 -37.59 -24.35
N TYR A 49 4.59 -36.82 -23.52
CA TYR A 49 4.02 -36.31 -22.25
C TYR A 49 2.94 -35.26 -22.47
N ILE A 50 3.09 -34.40 -23.49
CA ILE A 50 2.08 -33.39 -23.83
C ILE A 50 0.81 -34.05 -24.38
N SER A 51 0.93 -35.12 -25.18
CA SER A 51 -0.24 -35.87 -25.67
C SER A 51 -0.96 -36.64 -24.55
N ILE A 52 -0.26 -37.15 -23.54
CA ILE A 52 -0.88 -37.75 -22.35
C ILE A 52 -1.66 -36.71 -21.54
N LEU A 53 -1.08 -35.53 -21.28
CA LEU A 53 -1.75 -34.43 -20.59
C LEU A 53 -2.99 -33.93 -21.35
N PHE A 54 -2.91 -33.90 -22.68
CA PHE A 54 -4.04 -33.53 -23.55
C PHE A 54 -5.18 -34.56 -23.49
N VAL A 55 -4.88 -35.86 -23.46
CA VAL A 55 -5.88 -36.93 -23.31
C VAL A 55 -6.53 -36.89 -21.92
N ILE A 56 -5.76 -36.59 -20.87
CA ILE A 56 -6.28 -36.42 -19.50
C ILE A 56 -7.23 -35.21 -19.43
N CYS A 57 -6.87 -34.07 -20.01
CA CYS A 57 -7.75 -32.89 -20.06
C CYS A 57 -9.05 -33.16 -20.84
N ILE A 58 -8.98 -33.90 -21.96
CA ILE A 58 -10.18 -34.28 -22.72
C ILE A 58 -11.06 -35.23 -21.91
N LEU A 59 -10.48 -36.19 -21.19
CA LEU A 59 -11.23 -37.10 -20.30
C LEU A 59 -11.90 -36.36 -19.14
N ILE A 60 -11.21 -35.41 -18.49
CA ILE A 60 -11.77 -34.57 -17.42
C ILE A 60 -12.93 -33.71 -17.95
N THR A 61 -12.78 -33.17 -19.16
CA THR A 61 -13.82 -32.35 -19.79
C THR A 61 -15.02 -33.20 -20.21
N LEU A 62 -14.82 -34.40 -20.74
CA LEU A 62 -15.89 -35.34 -21.11
C LEU A 62 -16.63 -35.91 -19.90
N LEU A 63 -15.92 -36.13 -18.78
CA LEU A 63 -16.52 -36.56 -17.51
C LEU A 63 -17.36 -35.44 -16.88
N ASN A 64 -16.93 -34.18 -16.99
CA ASN A 64 -17.69 -33.01 -16.54
C ASN A 64 -18.92 -32.69 -17.41
N VAL A 65 -18.97 -33.15 -18.66
CA VAL A 65 -20.12 -32.92 -19.58
C VAL A 65 -21.20 -34.00 -19.44
N ARG A 66 -20.91 -35.16 -18.84
CA ARG A 66 -21.89 -36.26 -18.66
C ARG A 66 -22.65 -36.28 -17.34
N HIS A 67 -22.24 -35.49 -16.33
CA HIS A 67 -22.95 -35.40 -15.06
C HIS A 67 -23.23 -33.94 -14.66
N GLY A 68 -24.52 -33.58 -14.62
CA GLY A 68 -25.02 -32.37 -13.96
C GLY A 68 -24.88 -32.42 -12.42
N PRO A 69 -25.29 -31.38 -11.70
CA PRO A 69 -24.75 -31.02 -10.39
C PRO A 69 -25.27 -31.97 -9.30
N ASN A 70 -24.45 -32.96 -8.93
CA ASN A 70 -24.59 -33.69 -7.66
C ASN A 70 -23.27 -34.34 -7.21
N LEU A 71 -22.17 -33.57 -7.30
CA LEU A 71 -20.83 -34.00 -6.86
C LEU A 71 -20.40 -33.33 -5.53
N ARG A 72 -21.33 -33.13 -4.60
CA ARG A 72 -21.04 -32.78 -3.19
C ARG A 72 -21.34 -33.90 -2.18
N GLN A 73 -21.83 -35.05 -2.64
CA GLN A 73 -22.13 -36.20 -1.76
C GLN A 73 -21.32 -37.48 -2.06
N LEU A 74 -20.51 -37.51 -3.13
CA LEU A 74 -19.66 -38.68 -3.45
C LEU A 74 -18.20 -38.55 -2.97
N THR A 75 -17.70 -37.32 -2.77
CA THR A 75 -16.38 -37.07 -2.17
C THR A 75 -16.36 -37.34 -0.66
N THR A 76 -17.53 -37.31 0.00
CA THR A 76 -17.67 -37.59 1.43
C THR A 76 -17.63 -39.09 1.78
N ARG A 77 -17.88 -40.00 0.82
CA ARG A 77 -17.90 -41.46 1.09
C ARG A 77 -16.65 -42.23 0.63
N LEU A 78 -15.75 -41.60 -0.13
CA LEU A 78 -14.48 -42.20 -0.53
C LEU A 78 -13.28 -41.77 0.34
N HIS A 79 -13.45 -40.75 1.19
CA HIS A 79 -12.48 -40.40 2.24
C HIS A 79 -12.65 -41.22 3.54
N GLU A 80 -13.72 -42.01 3.68
CA GLU A 80 -14.00 -42.80 4.90
C GLU A 80 -13.53 -44.27 4.83
N ALA A 81 -12.89 -44.71 3.75
CA ALA A 81 -12.51 -46.12 3.57
C ALA A 81 -11.00 -46.41 3.48
N ALA A 82 -10.12 -45.42 3.64
CA ALA A 82 -8.67 -45.65 3.58
C ALA A 82 -7.89 -44.62 4.43
N ALA A 83 -7.98 -44.74 5.76
CA ALA A 83 -7.03 -44.11 6.67
C ALA A 83 -6.60 -45.15 7.72
N PRO A 84 -5.28 -45.38 7.92
CA PRO A 84 -4.81 -46.17 9.04
C PRO A 84 -5.20 -45.49 10.35
N GLN A 85 -5.80 -46.25 11.26
CA GLN A 85 -6.09 -45.83 12.63
C GLN A 85 -4.78 -45.56 13.38
N ALA A 86 -4.29 -44.33 13.31
CA ALA A 86 -3.37 -43.77 14.30
C ALA A 86 -4.19 -42.82 15.19
N ILE A 87 -4.47 -43.30 16.40
CA ILE A 87 -5.18 -42.59 17.46
C ILE A 87 -4.38 -41.31 17.78
N TYR A 88 -4.83 -40.15 17.29
CA TYR A 88 -4.42 -38.85 17.81
C TYR A 88 -5.17 -38.63 19.12
N GLN A 89 -4.59 -39.12 20.23
CA GLN A 89 -4.92 -38.58 21.54
C GLN A 89 -4.44 -37.12 21.57
N GLN A 90 -5.37 -36.18 21.55
CA GLN A 90 -5.14 -34.85 22.12
C GLN A 90 -4.74 -35.04 23.58
N GLN A 91 -3.43 -35.08 23.86
CA GLN A 91 -2.93 -34.83 25.19
C GLN A 91 -3.20 -33.36 25.49
N GLN A 92 -4.34 -33.11 26.13
CA GLN A 92 -4.49 -31.95 27.01
C GLN A 92 -3.33 -32.01 28.01
N ARG A 93 -2.32 -31.17 27.82
CA ARG A 93 -1.29 -30.97 28.83
C ARG A 93 -2.00 -30.43 30.08
N PRO A 94 -1.82 -31.06 31.26
CA PRO A 94 -2.43 -30.56 32.47
C PRO A 94 -1.84 -29.19 32.79
N TYR A 95 -2.74 -28.24 33.07
CA TYR A 95 -2.44 -26.94 33.64
C TYR A 95 -1.53 -27.14 34.86
N ARG A 96 -0.27 -26.69 34.78
CA ARG A 96 0.60 -26.62 35.95
C ARG A 96 0.10 -25.47 36.82
N LEU A 97 -0.74 -25.81 37.81
CA LEU A 97 -0.95 -24.96 38.97
C LEU A 97 0.29 -25.05 39.87
N SER A 98 1.23 -24.13 39.69
CA SER A 98 2.20 -23.80 40.74
C SER A 98 2.83 -22.42 40.53
N GLY A 99 2.56 -21.51 41.46
CA GLY A 99 3.22 -20.20 41.60
C GLY A 99 2.25 -19.06 41.34
N LEU A 100 2.25 -18.04 42.21
CA LEU A 100 1.50 -16.79 42.02
C LEU A 100 1.75 -16.25 40.60
N GLU A 101 0.81 -16.46 39.68
CA GLU A 101 0.86 -15.86 38.36
C GLU A 101 0.72 -14.36 38.54
N THR A 102 1.83 -13.64 38.47
CA THR A 102 1.81 -12.20 38.26
C THR A 102 1.03 -11.96 36.97
N VAL A 103 -0.17 -11.41 37.10
CA VAL A 103 -1.01 -11.00 35.97
C VAL A 103 -0.16 -10.11 35.07
N ARG A 104 0.16 -10.61 33.86
CA ARG A 104 0.91 -9.86 32.85
C ARG A 104 0.09 -8.64 32.43
N LYS A 105 0.75 -7.51 32.21
CA LYS A 105 0.07 -6.26 31.84
C LYS A 105 0.81 -5.52 30.73
N ILE A 106 0.05 -4.91 29.83
CA ILE A 106 0.52 -3.88 28.88
C ILE A 106 -0.24 -2.59 29.21
N ASP A 107 0.49 -1.50 29.44
CA ASP A 107 -0.07 -0.18 29.75
C ASP A 107 -1.14 -0.21 30.86
N GLY A 108 -0.90 -1.05 31.88
CA GLY A 108 -1.81 -1.25 33.02
C GLY A 108 -3.02 -2.16 32.78
N GLN A 109 -3.26 -2.60 31.54
CA GLN A 109 -4.32 -3.53 31.16
C GLN A 109 -3.84 -4.99 31.22
N GLU A 110 -4.71 -5.91 31.64
CA GLU A 110 -4.43 -7.34 31.70
C GLU A 110 -4.14 -7.94 30.31
N TYR A 111 -3.10 -8.77 30.23
CA TYR A 111 -2.67 -9.45 29.01
C TYR A 111 -2.76 -10.98 29.17
N PRO A 112 -3.32 -11.71 28.18
CA PRO A 112 -3.86 -11.21 26.91
C PRO A 112 -5.27 -10.60 27.07
N LYS A 113 -5.62 -9.66 26.18
CA LYS A 113 -7.00 -9.17 26.06
C LYS A 113 -7.73 -9.99 24.99
N LEU A 114 -8.74 -10.73 25.41
CA LEU A 114 -9.52 -11.61 24.54
C LEU A 114 -11.00 -11.21 24.51
N THR A 115 -11.68 -11.43 23.38
CA THR A 115 -13.15 -11.42 23.30
C THR A 115 -13.76 -12.62 24.03
N SER A 116 -15.07 -12.63 24.21
CA SER A 116 -15.79 -13.75 24.83
C SER A 116 -15.64 -15.09 24.08
N ASP A 117 -15.38 -15.04 22.78
CA ASP A 117 -15.09 -16.21 21.92
C ASP A 117 -13.59 -16.48 21.75
N GLY A 118 -12.73 -15.83 22.54
CA GLY A 118 -11.30 -16.11 22.63
C GLY A 118 -10.44 -15.49 21.52
N LYS A 119 -10.92 -14.45 20.83
CA LYS A 119 -10.15 -13.73 19.80
C LYS A 119 -9.27 -12.67 20.45
N PHE A 120 -8.02 -12.58 19.99
CA PHE A 120 -7.06 -11.61 20.52
C PHE A 120 -7.41 -10.19 20.07
N ILE A 121 -7.42 -9.26 21.02
CA ILE A 121 -7.59 -7.83 20.79
C ILE A 121 -6.30 -7.11 21.19
N PRO A 122 -5.62 -6.41 20.27
CA PRO A 122 -4.41 -5.67 20.61
C PRO A 122 -4.70 -4.58 21.63
N ILE A 123 -3.92 -4.55 22.71
CA ILE A 123 -4.01 -3.52 23.75
C ILE A 123 -3.52 -2.18 23.20
N ARG A 124 -2.36 -2.19 22.52
CA ARG A 124 -1.82 -1.03 21.82
C ARG A 124 -2.32 -1.00 20.38
N LYS A 125 -3.03 0.06 20.03
CA LYS A 125 -3.52 0.38 18.68
C LYS A 125 -2.85 1.68 18.25
N ILE A 126 -1.76 1.56 17.50
CA ILE A 126 -0.89 2.66 17.14
C ILE A 126 -1.21 3.08 15.70
N VAL A 127 -1.61 4.32 15.47
CA VAL A 127 -1.82 4.80 14.08
C VAL A 127 -0.52 5.37 13.52
N HIS A 128 -0.16 4.99 12.31
CA HIS A 128 1.00 5.54 11.61
C HIS A 128 0.63 6.88 10.94
N LEU A 129 1.51 7.86 11.09
CA LEU A 129 1.46 9.15 10.41
C LEU A 129 2.69 9.28 9.52
N ASP A 130 2.49 8.96 8.24
CA ASP A 130 3.48 9.21 7.19
C ASP A 130 3.36 10.67 6.72
N LEU A 131 4.40 11.46 7.02
CA LEU A 131 4.49 12.88 6.69
C LEU A 131 5.22 13.14 5.36
N LYS A 132 5.54 12.11 4.59
CA LYS A 132 6.16 12.17 3.26
C LYS A 132 5.22 12.78 2.22
N GLY A 133 5.49 14.02 1.78
CA GLY A 133 4.75 14.75 0.75
C GLY A 133 3.32 15.20 1.14
N GLY A 134 2.61 14.43 1.97
CA GLY A 134 1.26 14.69 2.46
C GLY A 134 1.21 15.28 3.88
N ALA A 135 2.22 16.08 4.27
CA ALA A 135 2.36 16.59 5.63
C ALA A 135 1.24 17.55 6.05
N PHE A 136 0.85 17.51 7.33
CA PHE A 136 -0.22 18.34 7.89
C PHE A 136 0.33 19.61 8.53
N LYS A 137 -0.40 20.73 8.41
CA LYS A 137 -0.10 21.93 9.19
C LYS A 137 -0.19 21.64 10.69
N PRO A 138 0.70 22.21 11.52
CA PRO A 138 0.72 21.98 12.97
C PRO A 138 -0.64 22.19 13.66
N ALA A 139 -1.40 23.19 13.21
CA ALA A 139 -2.72 23.51 13.75
C ALA A 139 -3.77 22.39 13.58
N PHE A 140 -3.55 21.43 12.68
CA PHE A 140 -4.47 20.30 12.46
C PHE A 140 -4.31 19.19 13.51
N PHE A 141 -3.09 18.96 14.01
CA PHE A 141 -2.77 17.83 14.89
C PHE A 141 -3.61 17.78 16.17
N PRO A 142 -3.87 18.88 16.91
CA PRO A 142 -4.72 18.81 18.12
C PRO A 142 -6.12 18.28 17.85
N LYS A 143 -6.74 18.73 16.75
CA LYS A 143 -8.07 18.24 16.35
C LYS A 143 -8.02 16.77 15.93
N LEU A 144 -6.95 16.36 15.24
CA LEU A 144 -6.74 14.99 14.81
C LEU A 144 -6.50 14.04 16.00
N PHE A 145 -5.66 14.42 16.96
CA PHE A 145 -5.34 13.60 18.14
C PHE A 145 -6.53 13.47 19.09
N HIS A 146 -7.32 14.52 19.25
CA HIS A 146 -8.60 14.41 19.96
C HIS A 146 -9.52 13.38 19.30
N PHE A 147 -9.61 13.41 17.97
CA PHE A 147 -10.38 12.41 17.22
C PHE A 147 -9.79 10.99 17.39
N PHE A 148 -8.48 10.82 17.29
CA PHE A 148 -7.81 9.53 17.52
C PHE A 148 -8.10 8.94 18.90
N LYS A 149 -8.06 9.76 19.95
CA LYS A 149 -8.45 9.34 21.30
C LYS A 149 -9.92 8.94 21.36
N LYS A 150 -10.82 9.72 20.74
CA LYS A 150 -12.27 9.44 20.69
C LYS A 150 -12.57 8.08 20.03
N ILE A 151 -11.85 7.71 18.97
CA ILE A 151 -12.04 6.43 18.25
C ILE A 151 -11.28 5.26 18.88
N GLY A 152 -10.55 5.49 19.98
CA GLY A 152 -9.93 4.43 20.78
C GLY A 152 -8.51 4.03 20.37
N LEU A 153 -7.78 4.87 19.62
CA LEU A 153 -6.34 4.70 19.42
C LEU A 153 -5.58 4.97 20.72
N THR A 154 -4.46 4.29 20.89
CA THR A 154 -3.63 4.38 22.11
C THR A 154 -2.28 5.04 21.86
N GLY A 155 -1.90 5.26 20.61
CA GLY A 155 -0.65 5.92 20.27
C GLY A 155 -0.53 6.27 18.79
N ILE A 156 0.58 6.94 18.48
CA ILE A 156 0.98 7.37 17.16
C ILE A 156 2.41 6.89 16.87
N LEU A 157 2.62 6.41 15.66
CA LEU A 157 3.94 6.20 15.05
C LEU A 157 4.13 7.35 14.06
N ILE A 158 5.16 8.17 14.23
CA ILE A 158 5.43 9.31 13.33
C ILE A 158 6.72 9.05 12.57
N GLU A 159 6.62 8.89 11.25
CA GLU A 159 7.77 8.75 10.38
C GLU A 159 8.35 10.12 10.01
N TRP A 160 9.63 10.29 10.33
CA TRP A 160 10.40 11.52 10.14
C TRP A 160 11.41 11.37 9.01
N GLU A 161 11.27 12.25 8.03
CA GLU A 161 12.17 12.40 6.90
C GLU A 161 12.44 13.90 6.68
N ASP A 162 12.24 14.43 5.48
CA ASP A 162 12.51 15.82 5.11
C ASP A 162 11.63 16.87 5.82
N MET A 163 10.53 16.47 6.46
CA MET A 163 9.70 17.36 7.28
C MET A 163 10.28 17.64 8.69
N PHE A 164 11.28 16.87 9.13
CA PHE A 164 11.98 17.16 10.38
C PHE A 164 13.05 18.24 10.13
N PRO A 165 13.18 19.27 11.01
CA PRO A 165 14.12 20.38 10.83
C PRO A 165 15.55 19.97 11.20
N TYR A 166 16.10 19.04 10.44
CA TYR A 166 17.47 18.61 10.64
C TYR A 166 18.45 19.78 10.47
N THR A 167 19.53 19.74 11.25
CA THR A 167 20.61 20.74 11.23
C THR A 167 21.93 20.14 10.77
N GLY A 168 22.96 20.97 10.60
CA GLY A 168 24.28 20.49 10.20
C GLY A 168 24.30 19.96 8.76
N LYS A 169 24.91 18.79 8.55
CA LYS A 169 25.04 18.19 7.21
C LYS A 169 23.68 17.90 6.57
N LEU A 170 22.69 17.53 7.39
CA LEU A 170 21.34 17.16 6.96
C LEU A 170 20.47 18.35 6.54
N ALA A 171 20.88 19.59 6.86
CA ALA A 171 20.07 20.79 6.62
C ALA A 171 19.75 21.04 5.13
N GLU A 172 20.58 20.55 4.21
CA GLU A 172 20.32 20.68 2.76
C GLU A 172 19.22 19.74 2.25
N ALA A 173 18.79 18.76 3.05
CA ALA A 173 17.78 17.78 2.67
C ALA A 173 16.39 18.07 3.23
N ILE A 174 16.23 19.10 4.07
CA ILE A 174 14.95 19.46 4.65
C ILE A 174 14.02 20.05 3.59
N ASN A 175 12.73 19.75 3.72
CA ASN A 175 11.69 20.34 2.90
C ASN A 175 11.52 21.84 3.23
N GLY A 176 11.12 22.67 2.26
CA GLY A 176 10.89 24.09 2.47
C GLY A 176 9.75 24.40 3.46
N ASP A 177 8.80 23.48 3.60
CA ASP A 177 7.70 23.49 4.57
C ASP A 177 8.01 22.67 5.85
N ALA A 178 9.27 22.26 6.08
CA ALA A 178 9.67 21.51 7.27
C ALA A 178 9.26 22.23 8.57
N TYR A 179 8.82 21.46 9.57
CA TYR A 179 8.36 22.03 10.83
C TYR A 179 9.50 22.67 11.60
N SER A 180 9.23 23.76 12.30
CA SER A 180 10.13 24.23 13.36
C SER A 180 10.15 23.27 14.55
N ILE A 181 11.24 23.34 15.35
CA ILE A 181 11.36 22.59 16.61
C ILE A 181 10.15 22.86 17.53
N SER A 182 9.72 24.12 17.64
CA SER A 182 8.55 24.49 18.45
C SER A 182 7.24 23.89 17.96
N GLU A 183 7.08 23.72 16.65
CA GLU A 183 5.90 23.07 16.09
C GLU A 183 5.90 21.57 16.38
N ILE A 184 7.05 20.90 16.25
CA ILE A 184 7.20 19.48 16.65
C ILE A 184 6.90 19.32 18.14
N GLU A 185 7.49 20.15 19.00
CA GLU A 185 7.22 20.14 20.45
C GLU A 185 5.73 20.35 20.75
N GLY A 186 5.04 21.24 20.01
CA GLY A 186 3.59 21.43 20.08
C GLY A 186 2.79 20.18 19.67
N ILE A 187 3.19 19.50 18.59
CA ILE A 187 2.59 18.26 18.12
C ILE A 187 2.73 17.17 19.20
N LEU A 188 3.94 16.93 19.69
CA LEU A 188 4.21 15.89 20.69
C LEU A 188 3.50 16.19 22.02
N LYS A 189 3.46 17.46 22.45
CA LYS A 189 2.69 17.88 23.63
C LYS A 189 1.20 17.54 23.48
N SER A 190 0.61 17.87 22.33
CA SER A 190 -0.79 17.58 22.03
C SER A 190 -1.10 16.07 22.03
N ALA A 191 -0.17 15.24 21.54
CA ALA A 191 -0.32 13.78 21.62
C ALA A 191 -0.36 13.29 23.08
N LYS A 192 0.50 13.83 23.95
CA LYS A 192 0.50 13.51 25.39
C LYS A 192 -0.75 13.97 26.11
N GLU A 193 -1.25 15.17 25.82
CA GLU A 193 -2.50 15.70 26.37
C GLU A 193 -3.70 14.79 26.01
N ASN A 194 -3.66 14.14 24.85
CA ASN A 194 -4.65 13.15 24.42
C ASN A 194 -4.32 11.71 24.86
N GLN A 195 -3.30 11.52 25.71
CA GLN A 195 -2.86 10.21 26.22
C GLN A 195 -2.53 9.21 25.11
N LEU A 196 -1.87 9.69 24.05
CA LEU A 196 -1.34 8.87 22.98
C LEU A 196 0.14 8.57 23.25
N ASN A 197 0.52 7.30 23.23
CA ASN A 197 1.92 6.88 23.19
C ASN A 197 2.58 7.41 21.91
N ILE A 198 3.85 7.80 21.98
CA ILE A 198 4.58 8.41 20.86
C ILE A 198 5.74 7.49 20.49
N ILE A 199 5.78 7.10 19.22
CA ILE A 199 6.86 6.30 18.66
C ILE A 199 7.43 7.07 17.45
N PRO A 200 8.64 7.63 17.51
CA PRO A 200 9.31 8.13 16.31
C PRO A 200 9.75 6.97 15.42
N LEU A 201 9.65 7.16 14.11
CA LEU A 201 10.25 6.32 13.09
C LEU A 201 11.27 7.13 12.28
N VAL A 202 12.49 6.61 12.14
CA VAL A 202 13.51 7.14 11.24
C VAL A 202 14.01 5.99 10.37
N GLN A 203 14.05 6.19 9.06
CA GLN A 203 14.60 5.20 8.14
C GLN A 203 16.13 5.14 8.24
N THR A 204 16.67 3.91 8.35
CA THR A 204 18.11 3.69 8.60
C THR A 204 18.76 2.71 7.63
N PHE A 205 18.02 2.27 6.59
CA PHE A 205 18.52 1.28 5.64
C PHE A 205 18.02 1.52 4.20
N GLY A 206 16.77 1.15 3.92
CA GLY A 206 16.02 1.53 2.71
C GLY A 206 15.23 2.82 2.92
N HIS A 207 14.41 3.20 1.92
CA HIS A 207 13.56 4.39 1.94
C HIS A 207 14.27 5.72 2.24
N LEU A 208 15.53 5.84 1.83
CA LEU A 208 16.36 7.03 2.02
C LEU A 208 16.41 7.93 0.77
N GLU A 209 15.46 7.78 -0.15
CA GLU A 209 15.41 8.54 -1.40
C GLU A 209 15.29 10.04 -1.14
N TRP A 210 14.64 10.43 -0.05
CA TRP A 210 14.46 11.82 0.38
C TRP A 210 15.77 12.59 0.50
N ILE A 211 16.80 11.94 1.06
CA ILE A 211 18.14 12.52 1.24
C ILE A 211 19.08 12.10 0.11
N LEU A 212 19.08 10.81 -0.25
CA LEU A 212 20.04 10.26 -1.21
C LEU A 212 19.77 10.72 -2.65
N LYS A 213 18.59 11.24 -3.00
CA LYS A 213 18.33 11.84 -4.33
C LYS A 213 19.20 13.07 -4.59
N LEU A 214 19.66 13.74 -3.54
CA LEU A 214 20.38 15.01 -3.63
C LEU A 214 21.85 14.82 -4.00
N LYS A 215 22.43 15.81 -4.66
CA LYS A 215 23.78 15.74 -5.22
C LYS A 215 24.84 15.51 -4.14
N GLN A 216 24.69 16.18 -3.00
CA GLN A 216 25.63 16.15 -1.88
C GLN A 216 25.66 14.81 -1.13
N PHE A 217 24.61 13.97 -1.25
CA PHE A 217 24.54 12.65 -0.62
C PHE A 217 24.64 11.49 -1.62
N LYS A 218 24.77 11.80 -2.92
CA LYS A 218 24.80 10.79 -3.98
C LYS A 218 25.94 9.78 -3.81
N HIS A 219 27.09 10.19 -3.25
CA HIS A 219 28.23 9.29 -3.02
C HIS A 219 27.99 8.28 -1.90
N LEU A 220 26.95 8.47 -1.08
CA LEU A 220 26.56 7.56 0.00
C LEU A 220 25.53 6.52 -0.42
N ARG A 221 25.19 6.41 -1.71
CA ARG A 221 24.26 5.39 -2.20
C ARG A 221 24.93 4.03 -2.27
N GLU A 222 24.19 2.98 -1.96
CA GLU A 222 24.62 1.60 -2.18
C GLU A 222 24.79 1.32 -3.68
N ASP A 223 23.82 1.70 -4.51
CA ASP A 223 23.92 1.72 -5.98
C ASP A 223 23.78 3.15 -6.51
N ILE A 224 24.74 3.60 -7.33
CA ILE A 224 24.76 4.97 -7.86
C ILE A 224 23.49 5.36 -8.63
N ARG A 225 22.77 4.40 -9.21
CA ARG A 225 21.54 4.59 -9.99
C ARG A 225 20.30 4.79 -9.11
N TYR A 226 20.33 4.25 -7.89
CA TYR A 226 19.14 4.03 -7.06
C TYR A 226 19.32 4.75 -5.71
N PRO A 227 18.54 5.80 -5.42
CA PRO A 227 18.64 6.53 -4.16
C PRO A 227 17.93 5.84 -2.97
N GLN A 228 17.45 4.61 -3.11
CA GLN A 228 16.67 3.90 -2.08
C GLN A 228 17.52 3.53 -0.85
N VAL A 229 18.72 2.97 -1.10
CA VAL A 229 19.52 2.30 -0.07
C VAL A 229 20.84 3.04 0.12
N ILE A 230 21.16 3.33 1.38
CA ILE A 230 22.43 3.94 1.77
C ILE A 230 23.56 2.90 1.77
N CYS A 231 24.77 3.29 1.41
CA CYS A 231 25.99 2.47 1.50
C CYS A 231 26.34 2.26 2.98
N PHE A 232 25.62 1.37 3.63
CA PHE A 232 25.50 1.26 5.09
C PHE A 232 26.78 0.77 5.78
N ALA A 233 27.72 0.17 5.05
CA ALA A 233 29.05 -0.16 5.57
C ALA A 233 30.06 1.01 5.46
N ASN A 234 29.70 2.12 4.83
CA ASN A 234 30.51 3.34 4.81
C ASN A 234 30.34 4.09 6.15
N GLU A 235 31.44 4.49 6.78
CA GLU A 235 31.40 5.16 8.09
C GLU A 235 30.79 6.56 8.03
N GLU A 236 30.95 7.30 6.93
CA GLU A 236 30.26 8.59 6.74
C GLU A 236 28.75 8.39 6.61
N ALA A 237 28.31 7.35 5.90
CA ALA A 237 26.89 6.98 5.84
C ALA A 237 26.34 6.59 7.23
N PHE A 238 27.10 5.84 8.00
CA PHE A 238 26.72 5.50 9.37
C PHE A 238 26.67 6.72 10.29
N ASP A 239 27.58 7.69 10.12
CA ASP A 239 27.52 8.97 10.84
C ASP A 239 26.26 9.77 10.50
N ILE A 240 25.83 9.77 9.23
CA ILE A 240 24.56 10.37 8.80
C ILE A 240 23.36 9.67 9.47
N ILE A 241 23.36 8.34 9.54
CA ILE A 241 22.30 7.57 10.23
C ILE A 241 22.22 7.95 11.71
N LYS A 242 23.36 8.00 12.41
CA LYS A 242 23.40 8.40 13.82
C LYS A 242 22.90 9.83 14.01
N ASP A 243 23.32 10.77 13.16
CA ASP A 243 22.91 12.17 13.25
C ASP A 243 21.39 12.34 13.07
N MET A 244 20.77 11.62 12.13
CA MET A 244 19.31 11.60 11.96
C MET A 244 18.60 11.08 13.22
N ILE A 245 19.05 9.94 13.76
CA ILE A 245 18.49 9.33 14.97
C ILE A 245 18.62 10.30 16.15
N ASP A 246 19.82 10.83 16.41
CA ASP A 246 20.12 11.63 17.59
C ASP A 246 19.31 12.93 17.62
N GLN A 247 19.15 13.59 16.47
CA GLN A 247 18.36 14.82 16.37
C GLN A 247 16.86 14.56 16.66
N VAL A 248 16.28 13.47 16.13
CA VAL A 248 14.88 13.10 16.42
C VAL A 248 14.71 12.72 17.89
N VAL A 249 15.60 11.88 18.41
CA VAL A 249 15.56 11.42 19.81
C VAL A 249 15.68 12.57 20.80
N ALA A 250 16.52 13.57 20.51
CA ALA A 250 16.73 14.75 21.37
C ALA A 250 15.43 15.52 21.66
N ILE A 251 14.47 15.50 20.75
CA ILE A 251 13.15 16.11 20.94
C ILE A 251 12.18 15.13 21.58
N HIS A 252 12.05 13.92 21.00
CA HIS A 252 11.03 12.94 21.40
C HIS A 252 11.15 12.47 22.85
N LYS A 253 12.38 12.31 23.36
CA LYS A 253 12.61 11.91 24.76
C LYS A 253 11.95 12.84 25.78
N LYS A 254 11.82 14.13 25.48
CA LYS A 254 11.18 15.11 26.38
C LYS A 254 9.70 14.80 26.63
N TYR A 255 9.06 14.05 25.74
CA TYR A 255 7.63 13.71 25.79
C TYR A 255 7.36 12.24 26.14
N GLY A 256 8.42 11.45 26.34
CA GLY A 256 8.36 10.03 26.62
C GLY A 256 8.41 9.21 25.33
N MET A 257 9.44 8.36 25.23
CA MET A 257 9.79 7.55 24.07
C MET A 257 10.17 6.16 24.58
N GLU A 258 9.16 5.31 24.80
CA GLU A 258 9.36 3.91 25.23
C GLU A 258 9.90 3.04 24.08
N PHE A 259 9.46 3.36 22.86
CA PHE A 259 9.85 2.68 21.63
C PHE A 259 10.42 3.69 20.63
N PHE A 260 11.37 3.23 19.82
CA PHE A 260 11.90 3.94 18.66
C PHE A 260 11.91 2.98 17.48
N HIS A 261 11.29 3.35 16.36
CA HIS A 261 11.25 2.53 15.16
C HIS A 261 12.38 2.94 14.21
N MET A 262 13.30 2.03 13.88
CA MET A 262 14.45 2.33 13.02
C MET A 262 14.20 2.04 11.53
N GLY A 263 12.95 1.70 11.18
CA GLY A 263 12.55 1.33 9.82
C GLY A 263 13.18 0.00 9.45
N ALA A 264 14.13 0.05 8.53
CA ALA A 264 14.97 -1.06 8.08
C ALA A 264 14.26 -2.07 7.17
N ASP A 265 13.31 -1.59 6.37
CA ASP A 265 12.55 -2.31 5.35
C ASP A 265 13.11 -2.13 3.92
N GLU A 266 12.72 -3.06 3.05
CA GLU A 266 12.81 -3.00 1.57
C GLU A 266 14.18 -2.62 0.98
N ALA A 267 15.26 -2.94 1.67
CA ALA A 267 16.63 -2.67 1.22
C ALA A 267 17.10 -3.73 0.20
N PHE A 268 16.61 -3.65 -1.04
CA PHE A 268 16.87 -4.69 -2.05
C PHE A 268 18.24 -4.55 -2.75
N GLN A 269 18.71 -3.32 -2.97
CA GLN A 269 19.92 -3.02 -3.75
C GLN A 269 21.22 -3.18 -2.94
N VAL A 270 21.35 -4.21 -2.10
CA VAL A 270 22.57 -4.49 -1.30
C VAL A 270 23.64 -5.20 -2.13
N GLY A 271 24.90 -4.79 -1.97
CA GLY A 271 26.09 -5.46 -2.52
C GLY A 271 26.74 -4.73 -3.70
N PHE A 272 26.60 -3.41 -3.78
CA PHE A 272 27.06 -2.60 -4.92
C PHE A 272 28.16 -1.60 -4.56
N CYS A 273 28.11 -0.98 -3.38
CA CYS A 273 29.17 -0.07 -2.99
C CYS A 273 30.38 -0.84 -2.44
N ASN A 274 31.58 -0.26 -2.59
CA ASN A 274 32.84 -0.95 -2.27
C ASN A 274 32.93 -1.34 -0.79
N GLU A 275 32.44 -0.49 0.10
CA GLU A 275 32.44 -0.69 1.54
C GLU A 275 31.54 -1.87 1.92
N THR A 276 30.32 -1.91 1.38
CA THR A 276 29.39 -3.02 1.62
C THR A 276 29.91 -4.32 1.04
N ILE A 277 30.52 -4.31 -0.15
CA ILE A 277 31.16 -5.50 -0.72
C ILE A 277 32.27 -6.02 0.22
N LYS A 278 33.14 -5.14 0.72
CA LYS A 278 34.21 -5.52 1.67
C LYS A 278 33.64 -6.08 2.97
N GLN A 279 32.59 -5.48 3.51
CA GLN A 279 31.97 -5.96 4.74
C GLN A 279 31.26 -7.30 4.51
N MET A 280 30.55 -7.45 3.40
CA MET A 280 29.89 -8.69 3.00
C MET A 280 30.88 -9.86 2.86
N LEU A 281 32.10 -9.61 2.37
CA LEU A 281 33.16 -10.63 2.34
C LEU A 281 33.61 -11.09 3.74
N LYS A 282 33.50 -10.23 4.76
CA LYS A 282 33.81 -10.61 6.15
C LYS A 282 32.67 -11.39 6.80
N GLU A 283 31.43 -10.95 6.57
CA GLU A 283 30.22 -11.58 7.13
C GLU A 283 29.87 -12.90 6.43
N GLY A 284 30.27 -13.05 5.17
CA GLY A 284 30.18 -14.28 4.39
C GLY A 284 28.89 -14.44 3.58
N SER A 285 27.87 -13.59 3.78
CA SER A 285 26.65 -13.60 2.97
C SER A 285 25.95 -12.24 2.95
N LYS A 286 25.02 -12.07 1.99
CA LYS A 286 24.15 -10.89 1.92
C LYS A 286 23.25 -10.78 3.15
N ASP A 287 22.60 -11.86 3.58
CA ASP A 287 21.76 -11.85 4.79
C ASP A 287 22.55 -11.43 6.03
N ARG A 288 23.75 -11.99 6.22
CA ARG A 288 24.59 -11.70 7.39
C ARG A 288 25.07 -10.25 7.44
N VAL A 289 25.41 -9.64 6.30
CA VAL A 289 25.79 -8.21 6.28
C VAL A 289 24.60 -7.29 6.54
N MET A 290 23.38 -7.70 6.18
CA MET A 290 22.15 -6.97 6.55
C MET A 290 21.88 -7.09 8.05
N LEU A 291 21.99 -8.28 8.65
CA LEU A 291 21.88 -8.47 10.10
C LEU A 291 22.93 -7.68 10.88
N TRP A 292 24.17 -7.67 10.39
CA TRP A 292 25.25 -6.88 10.97
C TRP A 292 24.87 -5.39 11.04
N HIS A 293 24.32 -4.83 9.96
CA HIS A 293 23.88 -3.44 9.93
C HIS A 293 22.72 -3.16 10.86
N ILE A 294 21.66 -3.98 10.79
CA ILE A 294 20.46 -3.81 11.62
C ILE A 294 20.83 -3.90 13.10
N SER A 295 21.63 -4.90 13.48
CA SER A 295 22.13 -5.05 14.86
C SER A 295 22.99 -3.87 15.28
N ARG A 296 23.90 -3.39 14.43
CA ARG A 296 24.78 -2.23 14.70
C ARG A 296 23.97 -0.98 15.02
N VAL A 297 22.94 -0.67 14.22
CA VAL A 297 22.07 0.49 14.43
C VAL A 297 21.17 0.30 15.65
N ALA A 298 20.52 -0.86 15.80
CA ALA A 298 19.66 -1.15 16.95
C ALA A 298 20.44 -1.06 18.27
N LYS A 299 21.65 -1.61 18.31
CA LYS A 299 22.55 -1.51 19.46
C LYS A 299 22.94 -0.07 19.75
N TYR A 300 23.28 0.73 18.72
CA TYR A 300 23.56 2.14 18.90
C TYR A 300 22.41 2.89 19.57
N ILE A 301 21.19 2.69 19.07
CA ILE A 301 19.98 3.33 19.63
C ILE A 301 19.76 2.86 21.06
N LYS A 302 19.80 1.54 21.31
CA LYS A 302 19.54 0.97 22.64
C LYS A 302 20.56 1.45 23.68
N ASP A 303 21.86 1.36 23.37
CA ASP A 303 22.94 1.68 24.30
C ASP A 303 23.03 3.19 24.57
N THR A 304 22.84 4.03 23.53
CA THR A 304 22.95 5.49 23.66
C THR A 304 21.67 6.10 24.24
N HIS A 305 20.52 5.53 23.88
CA HIS A 305 19.24 6.19 24.12
C HIS A 305 18.31 5.50 25.13
N SER A 306 18.62 4.27 25.56
CA SER A 306 17.85 3.52 26.56
C SER A 306 16.36 3.40 26.20
N THR A 307 16.08 3.03 24.95
CA THR A 307 14.72 2.79 24.41
C THR A 307 14.64 1.40 23.81
N THR A 308 13.43 0.83 23.76
CA THR A 308 13.20 -0.39 22.97
C THR A 308 13.20 -0.04 21.50
N VAL A 309 13.93 -0.81 20.68
CA VAL A 309 14.04 -0.57 19.24
C VAL A 309 13.05 -1.46 18.50
N LEU A 310 12.32 -0.90 17.55
CA LEU A 310 11.42 -1.60 16.65
C LEU A 310 12.00 -1.58 15.22
N ALA A 311 11.86 -2.67 14.48
CA ALA A 311 12.25 -2.72 13.07
C ALA A 311 11.24 -3.54 12.27
N TRP A 312 11.02 -3.16 11.01
CA TRP A 312 10.22 -3.95 10.09
C TRP A 312 10.90 -5.30 9.81
N HIS A 313 10.13 -6.38 9.85
CA HIS A 313 10.68 -7.74 9.85
C HIS A 313 11.29 -8.22 8.53
N ASP A 314 10.92 -7.62 7.39
CA ASP A 314 11.09 -8.20 6.05
C ASP A 314 12.55 -8.44 5.65
N MET A 315 13.48 -7.66 6.22
CA MET A 315 14.91 -7.82 5.94
C MET A 315 15.60 -8.90 6.76
N PHE A 316 14.96 -9.48 7.78
CA PHE A 316 15.58 -10.47 8.66
C PHE A 316 14.67 -11.64 9.11
N GLY A 317 13.35 -11.57 8.84
CA GLY A 317 12.39 -12.56 9.30
C GLY A 317 12.52 -13.95 8.66
N HIS A 318 13.22 -14.06 7.52
CA HIS A 318 13.50 -15.32 6.84
C HIS A 318 14.82 -15.98 7.25
N VAL A 319 15.62 -15.33 8.09
CA VAL A 319 16.98 -15.74 8.43
C VAL A 319 16.97 -16.87 9.48
N ALA A 320 17.97 -17.75 9.42
CA ALA A 320 18.17 -18.82 10.40
C ALA A 320 18.39 -18.29 11.82
N GLU A 321 17.86 -19.00 12.82
CA GLU A 321 17.94 -18.62 14.22
C GLU A 321 19.39 -18.45 14.72
N ASP A 322 20.32 -19.32 14.30
CA ASP A 322 21.74 -19.23 14.68
C ASP A 322 22.36 -17.90 14.23
N ASP A 323 21.99 -17.40 13.06
CA ASP A 323 22.46 -16.11 12.56
C ASP A 323 21.84 -14.96 13.38
N LEU A 324 20.53 -15.00 13.68
CA LEU A 324 19.89 -14.01 14.56
C LEU A 324 20.58 -13.92 15.93
N ARG A 325 20.94 -15.07 16.52
CA ARG A 325 21.68 -15.14 17.78
C ARG A 325 23.10 -14.58 17.63
N SER A 326 23.81 -14.90 16.54
CA SER A 326 25.19 -14.45 16.32
C SER A 326 25.33 -12.92 16.25
N TYR A 327 24.30 -12.22 15.80
CA TYR A 327 24.22 -10.75 15.78
C TYR A 327 23.44 -10.16 16.97
N ASN A 328 23.10 -10.96 17.99
CA ASN A 328 22.33 -10.53 19.17
C ASN A 328 20.99 -9.83 18.83
N MET A 329 20.37 -10.16 17.70
CA MET A 329 19.16 -9.48 17.19
C MET A 329 18.03 -9.47 18.24
N THR A 330 17.82 -10.60 18.90
CA THR A 330 16.77 -10.82 19.90
C THR A 330 16.94 -9.98 21.17
N GLU A 331 18.15 -9.47 21.41
CA GLU A 331 18.47 -8.64 22.57
C GLU A 331 18.47 -7.14 22.24
N VAL A 332 18.52 -6.75 20.96
CA VAL A 332 18.64 -5.34 20.57
C VAL A 332 17.36 -4.74 20.01
N LEU A 333 16.43 -5.53 19.49
CA LEU A 333 15.18 -5.03 18.89
C LEU A 333 13.98 -5.99 19.06
N GLU A 334 12.79 -5.46 18.83
CA GLU A 334 11.54 -6.21 18.65
C GLU A 334 11.07 -6.10 17.19
N PRO A 335 10.70 -7.21 16.53
CA PRO A 335 10.25 -7.19 15.14
C PRO A 335 8.80 -6.70 15.01
N VAL A 336 8.55 -5.96 13.94
CA VAL A 336 7.22 -5.55 13.49
C VAL A 336 6.90 -6.27 12.19
N LEU A 337 5.97 -7.24 12.28
CA LEU A 337 5.50 -7.99 11.14
C LEU A 337 4.47 -7.17 10.37
N TRP A 338 4.70 -6.91 9.09
CA TRP A 338 3.78 -6.13 8.26
C TRP A 338 3.33 -6.92 7.04
N SER A 339 2.05 -6.76 6.70
CA SER A 339 1.47 -7.20 5.43
C SER A 339 0.10 -6.56 5.27
N TYR A 340 -0.16 -6.10 4.04
CA TYR A 340 -1.38 -5.39 3.69
C TYR A 340 -2.33 -6.23 2.83
N ALA A 341 -2.05 -7.52 2.65
CA ALA A 341 -2.92 -8.44 1.92
C ALA A 341 -4.26 -8.67 2.64
N GLU A 342 -5.31 -8.96 1.86
CA GLU A 342 -6.65 -9.28 2.40
C GLU A 342 -6.69 -10.67 3.06
N ASP A 343 -5.85 -11.60 2.61
CA ASP A 343 -5.70 -12.94 3.17
C ASP A 343 -4.25 -13.17 3.58
N LEU A 344 -3.95 -13.01 4.87
CA LEU A 344 -2.62 -13.18 5.42
C LEU A 344 -2.21 -14.65 5.57
N GLU A 345 -3.10 -15.64 5.42
CA GLU A 345 -2.66 -17.05 5.51
C GLU A 345 -1.72 -17.43 4.36
N GLU A 346 -1.87 -16.80 3.19
CA GLU A 346 -1.01 -16.99 2.02
C GLU A 346 0.36 -16.29 2.17
N TYR A 347 0.40 -15.12 2.84
CA TYR A 347 1.59 -14.26 2.91
C TYR A 347 2.35 -14.38 4.23
N ILE A 348 1.66 -14.73 5.31
CA ILE A 348 2.20 -14.94 6.65
C ILE A 348 1.77 -16.34 7.12
N PRO A 349 2.41 -17.41 6.62
CA PRO A 349 2.21 -18.74 7.16
C PRO A 349 2.68 -18.79 8.63
N PHE A 350 2.19 -19.77 9.38
CA PHE A 350 2.56 -19.91 10.81
C PHE A 350 4.08 -20.03 11.03
N SER A 351 4.81 -20.60 10.07
CA SER A 351 6.28 -20.67 10.09
C SER A 351 6.95 -19.30 10.17
N SER A 352 6.33 -18.23 9.69
CA SER A 352 6.84 -16.86 9.85
C SER A 352 6.82 -16.42 11.32
N TRP A 353 5.81 -16.83 12.08
CA TRP A 353 5.76 -16.60 13.53
C TRP A 353 6.76 -17.49 14.27
N GLU A 354 6.92 -18.74 13.85
CA GLU A 354 7.92 -19.65 14.42
C GLU A 354 9.34 -19.11 14.24
N ALA A 355 9.66 -18.54 13.07
CA ALA A 355 10.95 -17.92 12.79
C ALA A 355 11.26 -16.74 13.72
N LEU A 356 10.24 -16.06 14.24
CA LEU A 356 10.39 -14.93 15.16
C LEU A 356 10.26 -15.30 16.63
N LYS A 357 9.93 -16.54 16.97
CA LYS A 357 9.90 -17.04 18.35
C LYS A 357 11.17 -16.76 19.18
N PRO A 358 12.39 -16.68 18.60
CA PRO A 358 13.57 -16.26 19.35
C PRO A 358 13.46 -14.84 19.95
N PHE A 359 12.62 -13.98 19.37
CA PHE A 359 12.26 -12.69 19.95
C PHE A 359 11.16 -12.88 21.00
N LYS A 360 11.34 -12.31 22.19
CA LYS A 360 10.35 -12.42 23.29
C LYS A 360 9.06 -11.66 23.00
N ASN A 361 9.18 -10.53 22.31
CA ASN A 361 8.09 -9.60 22.06
C ASN A 361 8.00 -9.32 20.58
N VAL A 362 6.77 -9.19 20.06
CA VAL A 362 6.51 -8.92 18.65
C VAL A 362 5.36 -7.94 18.46
N TRP A 363 5.31 -7.34 17.27
CA TRP A 363 4.24 -6.46 16.83
C TRP A 363 3.65 -6.93 15.50
N GLY A 364 2.38 -6.60 15.27
CA GLY A 364 1.75 -6.69 13.95
C GLY A 364 1.58 -5.31 13.32
N SER A 365 1.41 -5.27 12.01
CA SER A 365 1.20 -4.03 11.26
C SER A 365 0.22 -4.21 10.09
N SER A 366 -0.97 -3.62 10.24
CA SER A 366 -2.03 -3.55 9.22
C SER A 366 -1.95 -2.23 8.44
N ALA A 367 -2.85 -2.00 7.50
CA ALA A 367 -2.98 -0.71 6.79
C ALA A 367 -4.42 -0.21 6.74
N PHE A 368 -4.60 1.11 6.75
CA PHE A 368 -5.90 1.79 6.55
C PHE A 368 -5.92 2.77 5.36
N LYS A 369 -4.76 3.07 4.77
CA LYS A 369 -4.60 3.86 3.54
C LYS A 369 -3.22 3.63 2.90
N GLY A 370 -3.10 3.93 1.62
CA GLY A 370 -1.81 3.97 0.91
C GLY A 370 -1.18 2.61 0.64
N ALA A 371 -1.96 1.52 0.76
CA ALA A 371 -1.52 0.16 0.49
C ALA A 371 -2.38 -0.57 -0.58
N ASP A 372 -3.23 0.16 -1.31
CA ASP A 372 -4.07 -0.35 -2.40
C ASP A 372 -3.56 0.10 -3.81
N GLY A 373 -2.35 0.66 -3.86
CA GLY A 373 -1.67 1.07 -5.10
C GLY A 373 -1.21 2.54 -5.10
N PRO A 374 -0.18 2.88 -5.90
CA PRO A 374 0.51 4.17 -5.81
C PRO A 374 -0.29 5.38 -6.32
N MET A 375 -1.36 5.16 -7.10
CA MET A 375 -2.17 6.21 -7.72
C MET A 375 -3.64 6.14 -7.26
N LYS A 376 -3.88 5.67 -6.03
CA LYS A 376 -5.22 5.63 -5.43
C LYS A 376 -5.54 6.95 -4.76
N ILE A 377 -6.74 7.47 -4.98
CA ILE A 377 -7.21 8.75 -4.40
C ILE A 377 -8.42 8.61 -3.48
N ASN A 378 -9.30 7.64 -3.77
CA ASN A 378 -10.49 7.33 -3.01
C ASN A 378 -10.25 6.07 -2.16
N SER A 379 -10.94 5.98 -1.03
CA SER A 379 -10.83 4.85 -0.13
C SER A 379 -11.39 3.57 -0.76
N ASN A 380 -10.76 2.45 -0.45
CA ASN A 380 -11.26 1.09 -0.67
C ASN A 380 -11.51 0.43 0.70
N PRO A 381 -12.66 0.70 1.37
CA PRO A 381 -12.88 0.25 2.74
C PRO A 381 -12.83 -1.28 2.88
N MET A 382 -13.38 -1.99 1.90
CA MET A 382 -13.43 -3.46 1.89
C MET A 382 -12.03 -4.08 1.97
N HIS A 383 -11.09 -3.57 1.19
CA HIS A 383 -9.69 -4.06 1.19
C HIS A 383 -9.06 -3.95 2.59
N TYR A 384 -9.10 -2.74 3.17
CA TYR A 384 -8.49 -2.47 4.47
C TYR A 384 -9.20 -3.21 5.61
N ILE A 385 -10.52 -3.36 5.55
CA ILE A 385 -11.26 -4.12 6.57
C ILE A 385 -10.88 -5.59 6.52
N LYS A 386 -10.81 -6.21 5.34
CA LYS A 386 -10.39 -7.61 5.22
C LYS A 386 -8.97 -7.84 5.71
N ASN A 387 -8.05 -6.91 5.45
CA ASN A 387 -6.72 -6.95 6.03
C ASN A 387 -6.78 -7.00 7.58
N HIS A 388 -7.63 -6.19 8.21
CA HIS A 388 -7.82 -6.21 9.66
C HIS A 388 -8.52 -7.50 10.17
N GLU A 389 -9.50 -8.02 9.44
CA GLU A 389 -10.11 -9.33 9.73
C GLU A 389 -9.06 -10.45 9.72
N SER A 390 -8.14 -10.42 8.74
CA SER A 390 -7.05 -11.38 8.64
C SER A 390 -6.01 -11.20 9.75
N TRP A 391 -5.72 -9.95 10.16
CA TRP A 391 -4.86 -9.67 11.31
C TRP A 391 -5.43 -10.20 12.63
N ILE A 392 -6.76 -10.16 12.84
CA ILE A 392 -7.38 -10.82 14.01
C ILE A 392 -7.04 -12.30 14.05
N ILE A 393 -7.11 -12.98 12.90
CA ILE A 393 -6.79 -14.41 12.78
C ILE A 393 -5.31 -14.65 13.10
N GLN A 394 -4.41 -13.89 12.50
CA GLN A 394 -2.96 -14.02 12.71
C GLN A 394 -2.57 -13.78 14.18
N MET A 395 -3.02 -12.69 14.78
CA MET A 395 -2.73 -12.38 16.18
C MET A 395 -3.29 -13.44 17.12
N SER A 396 -4.53 -13.92 16.88
CA SER A 396 -5.16 -14.95 17.71
C SER A 396 -4.44 -16.29 17.66
N LYS A 397 -3.74 -16.59 16.55
CA LYS A 397 -2.90 -17.79 16.41
C LYS A 397 -1.52 -17.63 17.07
N ALA A 398 -0.95 -16.43 17.00
CA ALA A 398 0.46 -16.21 17.32
C ALA A 398 0.74 -15.76 18.76
N TYR A 399 -0.20 -15.07 19.43
CA TYR A 399 0.10 -14.36 20.70
C TYR A 399 0.64 -15.25 21.84
N GLN A 400 0.36 -16.56 21.81
CA GLN A 400 0.81 -17.51 22.83
C GLN A 400 2.27 -17.94 22.67
N GLU A 401 2.86 -17.68 21.50
CA GLU A 401 4.27 -18.01 21.22
C GLU A 401 5.25 -16.97 21.79
N PHE A 402 4.74 -15.87 22.34
CA PHE A 402 5.52 -14.71 22.78
C PHE A 402 5.22 -14.33 24.23
N ASP A 403 6.16 -13.66 24.88
CA ASP A 403 5.95 -13.03 26.18
C ASP A 403 4.88 -11.92 26.04
N TYR A 404 4.99 -11.12 24.98
CA TYR A 404 4.01 -10.11 24.61
C TYR A 404 3.86 -9.99 23.09
N PHE A 405 2.62 -10.13 22.60
CA PHE A 405 2.20 -9.50 21.37
C PHE A 405 1.83 -8.06 21.70
N GLN A 406 2.78 -7.15 21.48
CA GLN A 406 2.80 -5.81 22.07
C GLN A 406 1.66 -4.91 21.56
N GLY A 407 1.28 -5.07 20.30
CA GLY A 407 0.22 -4.26 19.69
C GLY A 407 0.12 -4.42 18.18
N LEU A 408 -0.82 -3.66 17.62
CA LEU A 408 -1.03 -3.52 16.18
C LEU A 408 -0.73 -2.07 15.77
N ILE A 409 0.19 -1.90 14.83
CA ILE A 409 0.44 -0.65 14.12
C ILE A 409 -0.50 -0.61 12.91
N ILE A 410 -1.25 0.48 12.75
CA ILE A 410 -2.25 0.63 11.69
C ILE A 410 -1.70 1.68 10.72
N THR A 411 -1.06 1.20 9.66
CA THR A 411 -0.24 2.03 8.77
C THR A 411 -1.07 2.87 7.80
N GLY A 412 -0.59 4.09 7.53
CA GLY A 412 -1.23 5.01 6.60
C GLY A 412 -0.24 5.75 5.74
N TRP A 413 0.26 5.08 4.70
CA TRP A 413 1.27 5.60 3.77
C TRP A 413 0.73 6.72 2.88
N SER A 414 1.50 7.77 2.67
CA SER A 414 1.13 8.93 1.87
C SER A 414 1.63 8.82 0.43
N ARG A 415 2.61 7.97 0.17
CA ARG A 415 3.11 7.56 -1.16
C ARG A 415 4.06 6.36 -1.02
N TYR A 416 4.39 5.72 -2.14
CA TYR A 416 5.27 4.53 -2.15
C TYR A 416 6.77 4.86 -2.12
N ASP A 417 7.15 6.03 -2.62
CA ASP A 417 8.52 6.54 -2.68
C ASP A 417 8.45 8.07 -2.86
N HIS A 418 9.49 8.82 -2.48
CA HIS A 418 9.68 10.25 -2.75
C HIS A 418 9.53 10.67 -4.21
N MET A 419 9.69 9.73 -5.16
CA MET A 419 9.48 9.98 -6.59
C MET A 419 8.09 9.57 -7.10
N ALA A 420 7.27 8.92 -6.28
CA ALA A 420 5.90 8.55 -6.64
C ALA A 420 4.93 9.71 -6.37
N VAL A 421 3.76 9.69 -6.99
CA VAL A 421 2.67 10.64 -6.67
C VAL A 421 2.09 10.38 -5.29
N LEU A 422 1.36 11.35 -4.72
CA LEU A 422 0.59 11.16 -3.50
C LEU A 422 -0.47 10.08 -3.67
N ALA A 423 -0.51 9.08 -2.78
CA ALA A 423 -1.62 8.15 -2.67
C ALA A 423 -2.78 8.78 -1.87
N GLU A 424 -3.63 7.94 -1.28
CA GLU A 424 -4.82 8.40 -0.59
C GLU A 424 -4.47 9.31 0.60
N LEU A 425 -5.08 10.51 0.62
CA LEU A 425 -4.89 11.47 1.70
C LEU A 425 -5.63 11.05 2.98
N LEU A 426 -5.07 11.43 4.13
CA LEU A 426 -5.58 11.03 5.46
C LEU A 426 -7.10 11.27 5.63
N PRO A 427 -7.68 12.46 5.36
CA PRO A 427 -9.11 12.70 5.53
C PRO A 427 -9.99 11.75 4.72
N VAL A 428 -9.51 11.27 3.57
CA VAL A 428 -10.28 10.39 2.69
C VAL A 428 -10.47 9.01 3.31
N ASN A 429 -9.55 8.59 4.18
CA ASN A 429 -9.53 7.26 4.80
C ASN A 429 -9.84 7.24 6.31
N LEU A 430 -10.15 8.40 6.92
CA LEU A 430 -10.56 8.41 8.34
C LEU A 430 -11.82 7.57 8.61
N PRO A 431 -12.88 7.55 7.77
CA PRO A 431 -14.00 6.64 7.98
C PRO A 431 -13.59 5.17 8.01
N THR A 432 -12.73 4.77 7.07
CA THR A 432 -12.19 3.41 6.97
C THR A 432 -11.36 3.05 8.20
N LEU A 433 -10.53 3.96 8.71
CA LEU A 433 -9.80 3.75 9.97
C LEU A 433 -10.75 3.44 11.15
N VAL A 434 -11.87 4.17 11.27
CA VAL A 434 -12.86 3.90 12.34
C VAL A 434 -13.50 2.53 12.17
N MET A 435 -13.84 2.14 10.93
CA MET A 435 -14.39 0.83 10.63
C MET A 435 -13.39 -0.30 10.93
N CYS A 436 -12.13 -0.13 10.53
CA CYS A 436 -11.04 -1.05 10.86
C CYS A 436 -10.88 -1.24 12.38
N LEU A 437 -10.95 -0.16 13.16
CA LEU A 437 -10.88 -0.23 14.62
C LEU A 437 -12.10 -0.94 15.23
N GLU A 438 -13.32 -0.68 14.73
CA GLU A 438 -14.52 -1.39 15.18
C GLU A 438 -14.44 -2.89 14.88
N THR A 439 -13.90 -3.27 13.71
CA THR A 439 -13.62 -4.67 13.35
C THR A 439 -12.62 -5.31 14.31
N ILE A 440 -11.47 -4.66 14.55
CA ILE A 440 -10.47 -5.14 15.51
C ILE A 440 -11.06 -5.32 16.91
N GLU A 441 -11.77 -4.32 17.42
CA GLU A 441 -12.35 -4.40 18.77
C GLU A 441 -13.45 -5.47 18.89
N SER A 442 -14.16 -5.74 17.80
CA SER A 442 -15.18 -6.79 17.75
C SER A 442 -14.59 -8.19 17.65
N GLY A 443 -13.34 -8.32 17.19
CA GLY A 443 -12.65 -9.61 16.99
C GLY A 443 -13.31 -10.49 15.91
N ARG A 444 -14.17 -9.95 15.05
CA ARG A 444 -14.93 -10.71 14.05
C ARG A 444 -15.34 -9.85 12.85
N PRO A 445 -15.65 -10.46 11.70
CA PRO A 445 -16.26 -9.76 10.57
C PRO A 445 -17.60 -9.12 10.95
N LEU A 446 -17.79 -7.86 10.55
CA LEU A 446 -19.01 -7.09 10.81
C LEU A 446 -19.97 -7.06 9.62
N LEU A 447 -19.53 -7.51 8.44
CA LEU A 447 -20.37 -7.70 7.24
C LEU A 447 -21.22 -6.46 6.88
N GLY A 448 -20.64 -5.26 7.04
CA GLY A 448 -21.29 -3.99 6.75
C GLY A 448 -22.06 -3.36 7.92
N ASN A 449 -22.15 -4.03 9.09
CA ASN A 449 -22.81 -3.48 10.28
C ASN A 449 -21.83 -2.78 11.21
N TYR A 450 -21.63 -1.48 10.97
CA TYR A 450 -20.69 -0.61 11.69
C TYR A 450 -21.40 0.42 12.57
N ALA A 451 -22.14 -0.05 13.58
CA ALA A 451 -22.97 0.80 14.43
C ALA A 451 -22.13 1.84 15.19
N LYS A 452 -20.97 1.45 15.73
CA LYS A 452 -20.08 2.36 16.47
C LYS A 452 -19.45 3.38 15.53
N SER A 453 -19.03 2.98 14.34
CA SER A 453 -18.51 3.91 13.34
C SER A 453 -19.56 4.91 12.90
N ASN A 454 -20.80 4.47 12.68
CA ASN A 454 -21.91 5.34 12.32
C ASN A 454 -22.19 6.40 13.38
N GLU A 455 -22.17 6.00 14.65
CA GLU A 455 -22.33 6.92 15.79
C GLU A 455 -21.18 7.93 15.86
N LEU A 456 -19.93 7.45 15.80
CA LEU A 456 -18.74 8.30 15.94
C LEU A 456 -18.60 9.33 14.82
N LEU A 457 -19.01 8.96 13.61
CA LEU A 457 -18.90 9.76 12.39
C LEU A 457 -20.20 10.48 12.01
N HIS A 458 -21.28 10.27 12.76
CA HIS A 458 -22.61 10.87 12.52
C HIS A 458 -23.16 10.66 11.09
N CYS A 459 -22.88 9.52 10.49
CA CYS A 459 -23.37 9.15 9.16
C CYS A 459 -23.44 7.64 8.98
N ALA A 460 -24.15 7.17 7.96
CA ALA A 460 -24.07 5.76 7.55
C ALA A 460 -22.81 5.56 6.70
N VAL A 461 -21.79 4.91 7.26
CA VAL A 461 -20.56 4.58 6.54
C VAL A 461 -20.82 3.56 5.43
N LYS A 462 -19.95 3.56 4.43
CA LYS A 462 -20.03 2.66 3.27
C LYS A 462 -18.93 1.62 3.35
N TYR A 463 -19.33 0.35 3.27
CA TYR A 463 -18.42 -0.79 3.22
C TYR A 463 -17.92 -1.09 1.81
N ASP A 464 -18.70 -0.70 0.80
CA ASP A 464 -18.30 -0.73 -0.60
C ASP A 464 -17.46 0.51 -0.98
N ASN A 465 -17.11 0.62 -2.25
CA ASN A 465 -16.38 1.78 -2.80
C ASN A 465 -17.24 3.06 -2.88
N GLY A 466 -18.45 3.05 -2.32
CA GLY A 466 -19.29 4.23 -2.18
C GLY A 466 -18.80 5.15 -1.07
N TYR A 467 -19.47 6.30 -0.94
CA TYR A 467 -19.18 7.27 0.12
C TYR A 467 -20.46 7.92 0.65
N ASN A 468 -20.36 8.55 1.82
CA ASN A 468 -21.45 9.35 2.40
C ASN A 468 -20.99 10.79 2.66
N SER A 469 -21.63 11.75 2.00
CA SER A 469 -21.18 13.15 2.02
C SER A 469 -21.44 13.91 3.32
N GLU A 470 -22.23 13.35 4.25
CA GLU A 470 -22.73 14.06 5.43
C GLU A 470 -22.05 13.62 6.75
N CYS A 471 -20.93 12.90 6.65
CA CYS A 471 -20.15 12.49 7.81
C CYS A 471 -19.44 13.66 8.51
N LEU A 472 -19.24 13.54 9.83
CA LEU A 472 -18.57 14.50 10.69
C LEU A 472 -17.28 13.93 11.28
N PHE A 473 -16.16 14.43 10.77
CA PHE A 473 -14.81 14.14 11.27
C PHE A 473 -13.83 15.22 10.78
N PRO A 474 -12.58 15.28 11.30
CA PRO A 474 -11.57 16.22 10.82
C PRO A 474 -11.29 16.03 9.32
N GLY A 475 -11.59 17.04 8.50
CA GLY A 475 -11.37 16.98 7.04
C GLY A 475 -12.49 16.32 6.22
N HIS A 476 -13.67 16.06 6.79
CA HIS A 476 -14.82 15.46 6.08
C HIS A 476 -15.21 16.17 4.76
N LYS A 477 -15.00 17.48 4.65
CA LYS A 477 -15.24 18.21 3.40
C LYS A 477 -14.27 17.82 2.27
N ILE A 478 -13.00 17.53 2.59
CA ILE A 478 -12.04 17.01 1.62
C ILE A 478 -12.48 15.61 1.18
N TYR A 479 -12.87 14.74 2.11
CA TYR A 479 -13.45 13.43 1.79
C TYR A 479 -14.64 13.54 0.82
N LYS A 480 -15.59 14.44 1.10
CA LYS A 480 -16.74 14.70 0.21
C LYS A 480 -16.29 15.17 -1.19
N LEU A 481 -15.38 16.13 -1.26
CA LEU A 481 -14.95 16.73 -2.53
C LEU A 481 -14.11 15.77 -3.38
N VAL A 482 -13.19 15.01 -2.77
CA VAL A 482 -12.37 14.02 -3.49
C VAL A 482 -13.24 12.91 -4.08
N ASN A 483 -14.22 12.41 -3.32
CA ASN A 483 -15.12 11.39 -3.84
C ASN A 483 -16.06 11.94 -4.94
N LYS A 484 -16.55 13.17 -4.81
CA LYS A 484 -17.31 13.85 -5.88
C LYS A 484 -16.48 14.02 -7.16
N MET A 485 -15.23 14.46 -7.00
CA MET A 485 -14.27 14.62 -8.10
C MET A 485 -14.06 13.28 -8.81
N HIS A 486 -13.79 12.22 -8.04
CA HIS A 486 -13.57 10.88 -8.58
C HIS A 486 -14.79 10.37 -9.37
N SER A 487 -16.00 10.43 -8.80
CA SER A 487 -17.22 9.99 -9.49
C SER A 487 -17.51 10.77 -10.76
N GLU A 488 -17.29 12.10 -10.76
CA GLU A 488 -17.48 12.91 -11.96
C GLU A 488 -16.46 12.54 -13.03
N LYS A 489 -15.18 12.39 -12.66
CA LYS A 489 -14.12 11.97 -13.59
C LYS A 489 -14.43 10.63 -14.24
N GLU A 490 -14.90 9.65 -13.47
CA GLU A 490 -15.28 8.34 -14.03
C GLU A 490 -16.44 8.45 -15.04
N SER A 491 -17.48 9.22 -14.69
CA SER A 491 -18.60 9.48 -15.59
C SER A 491 -18.16 10.21 -16.87
N MET A 492 -17.33 11.24 -16.72
CA MET A 492 -16.79 12.05 -17.80
C MET A 492 -15.92 11.21 -18.74
N HIS A 493 -14.99 10.42 -18.22
CA HIS A 493 -14.14 9.53 -19.02
C HIS A 493 -14.97 8.51 -19.79
N LYS A 494 -15.97 7.89 -19.14
CA LYS A 494 -16.89 6.98 -19.82
C LYS A 494 -17.62 7.66 -20.97
N TYR A 495 -18.11 8.90 -20.78
CA TYR A 495 -18.75 9.65 -21.85
C TYR A 495 -17.78 9.94 -23.00
N ILE A 496 -16.59 10.47 -22.70
CA ILE A 496 -15.55 10.80 -23.69
C ILE A 496 -15.11 9.55 -24.47
N GLU A 497 -15.03 8.39 -23.85
CA GLU A 497 -14.63 7.15 -24.53
C GLU A 497 -15.74 6.56 -25.41
N THR A 498 -17.00 6.67 -25.00
CA THR A 498 -18.11 5.91 -25.61
C THR A 498 -19.02 6.73 -26.51
N ASP A 499 -19.02 8.07 -26.39
CA ASP A 499 -19.92 8.93 -27.18
C ASP A 499 -19.36 9.16 -28.59
N PHE A 500 -20.05 8.62 -29.59
CA PHE A 500 -19.63 8.73 -30.99
C PHE A 500 -19.77 10.14 -31.56
N ASP A 501 -20.70 10.95 -31.03
CA ASP A 501 -20.88 12.32 -31.48
C ASP A 501 -19.72 13.19 -30.96
N PHE A 502 -19.37 13.08 -29.68
CA PHE A 502 -18.20 13.72 -29.08
C PHE A 502 -16.93 13.40 -29.88
N ASN A 503 -16.68 12.10 -30.09
CA ASN A 503 -15.46 11.64 -30.74
C ASN A 503 -15.43 11.88 -32.25
N GLY A 504 -16.58 11.93 -32.91
CA GLY A 504 -16.70 12.18 -34.34
C GLY A 504 -16.61 13.67 -34.68
N TRP A 505 -17.35 14.50 -33.95
CA TRP A 505 -17.52 15.91 -34.28
C TRP A 505 -16.55 16.81 -33.53
N LEU A 506 -16.18 16.50 -32.29
CA LEU A 506 -15.12 17.22 -31.57
C LEU A 506 -13.85 16.38 -31.51
N SER A 507 -13.45 15.82 -32.65
CA SER A 507 -12.29 14.94 -32.79
C SER A 507 -10.95 15.70 -32.81
N LYS A 508 -9.83 14.96 -32.97
CA LYS A 508 -8.50 15.56 -33.24
C LYS A 508 -8.47 16.40 -34.53
N ILE A 509 -9.35 16.11 -35.50
CA ILE A 509 -9.49 16.91 -36.73
C ILE A 509 -10.10 18.27 -36.39
N ALA A 510 -11.15 18.27 -35.56
CA ALA A 510 -11.79 19.47 -35.08
C ALA A 510 -10.81 20.35 -34.29
N GLU A 511 -10.02 19.76 -33.39
CA GLU A 511 -8.98 20.49 -32.64
C GLU A 511 -7.89 21.09 -33.53
N LYS A 512 -7.36 20.33 -34.48
CA LYS A 512 -6.20 20.76 -35.26
C LYS A 512 -6.57 21.77 -36.36
N TYR A 513 -7.74 21.58 -36.98
CA TYR A 513 -8.11 22.31 -38.19
C TYR A 513 -9.33 23.20 -38.02
N HIS A 514 -9.93 23.25 -36.82
CA HIS A 514 -11.22 23.91 -36.56
C HIS A 514 -12.27 23.54 -37.60
N PHE A 515 -12.27 22.26 -37.99
CA PHE A 515 -13.08 21.74 -39.08
C PHE A 515 -14.04 20.68 -38.54
N SER A 516 -15.31 21.05 -38.38
CA SER A 516 -16.41 20.17 -37.97
C SER A 516 -17.76 20.78 -38.32
N SER A 517 -18.85 20.06 -38.06
CA SER A 517 -20.23 20.53 -38.24
C SER A 517 -20.74 21.26 -36.99
N PRO A 518 -21.06 22.57 -37.06
CA PRO A 518 -21.57 23.33 -35.92
C PRO A 518 -22.81 22.71 -35.26
N MET A 519 -23.71 22.10 -36.06
CA MET A 519 -24.95 21.49 -35.58
C MET A 519 -24.69 20.38 -34.55
N TYR A 520 -23.65 19.57 -34.75
CA TYR A 520 -23.30 18.52 -33.80
C TYR A 520 -22.47 19.05 -32.63
N ILE A 521 -21.63 20.07 -32.88
CA ILE A 521 -20.90 20.76 -31.82
C ILE A 521 -21.84 21.39 -30.79
N GLU A 522 -22.95 22.01 -31.20
CA GLU A 522 -23.95 22.55 -30.27
C GLU A 522 -24.56 21.49 -29.35
N LYS A 523 -24.68 20.23 -29.79
CA LYS A 523 -25.18 19.13 -28.94
C LYS A 523 -24.19 18.76 -27.84
N ILE A 524 -22.90 18.86 -28.12
CA ILE A 524 -21.79 18.52 -27.21
C ILE A 524 -21.54 19.64 -26.19
N ARG A 525 -21.88 20.88 -26.54
CA ARG A 525 -21.62 22.07 -25.75
C ARG A 525 -22.05 21.97 -24.29
N ALA A 526 -23.29 21.52 -24.05
CA ALA A 526 -23.84 21.41 -22.71
C ALA A 526 -23.01 20.48 -21.81
N PHE A 527 -22.50 19.38 -22.36
CA PHE A 527 -21.62 18.47 -21.63
C PHE A 527 -20.31 19.16 -21.23
N ILE A 528 -19.64 19.84 -22.16
CA ILE A 528 -18.35 20.49 -21.88
C ILE A 528 -18.53 21.63 -20.87
N ASP A 529 -19.52 22.49 -21.09
CA ASP A 529 -19.76 23.66 -20.24
C ASP A 529 -20.09 23.22 -18.80
N TYR A 530 -20.98 22.23 -18.62
CA TYR A 530 -21.32 21.67 -17.31
C TYR A 530 -20.10 21.05 -16.61
N ASN A 531 -19.40 20.14 -17.27
CA ASN A 531 -18.29 19.41 -16.64
C ASN A 531 -17.14 20.35 -16.29
N LEU A 532 -16.84 21.32 -17.16
CA LEU A 532 -15.77 22.28 -16.90
C LEU A 532 -16.11 23.15 -15.69
N GLU A 533 -17.30 23.75 -15.65
CA GLU A 533 -17.72 24.58 -14.52
C GLU A 533 -17.75 23.78 -13.21
N TYR A 534 -18.25 22.54 -13.27
CA TYR A 534 -18.33 21.67 -12.10
C TYR A 534 -16.95 21.29 -11.55
N LEU A 535 -16.01 20.89 -12.41
CA LEU A 535 -14.64 20.55 -11.98
C LEU A 535 -13.85 21.80 -11.53
N GLU A 536 -14.05 22.96 -12.13
CA GLU A 536 -13.43 24.22 -11.68
C GLU A 536 -13.93 24.63 -10.28
N ASN A 537 -15.22 24.41 -10.00
CA ASN A 537 -15.78 24.63 -8.66
C ASN A 537 -15.22 23.62 -7.64
N ILE A 538 -15.08 22.35 -8.02
CA ILE A 538 -14.43 21.33 -7.17
C ILE A 538 -12.98 21.71 -6.88
N GLU A 539 -12.20 22.11 -7.89
CA GLU A 539 -10.81 22.55 -7.71
C GLU A 539 -10.72 23.68 -6.68
N LYS A 540 -11.56 24.71 -6.84
CA LYS A 540 -11.61 25.86 -5.95
C LYS A 540 -11.93 25.45 -4.51
N ASP A 541 -12.96 24.62 -4.32
CA ASP A 541 -13.39 24.17 -2.99
C ASP A 541 -12.36 23.24 -2.34
N LEU A 542 -11.74 22.35 -3.12
CA LEU A 542 -10.63 21.50 -2.66
C LEU A 542 -9.47 22.36 -2.17
N ARG A 543 -9.03 23.35 -2.94
CA ARG A 543 -7.95 24.26 -2.54
C ARG A 543 -8.28 24.98 -1.23
N ILE A 544 -9.52 25.43 -1.04
CA ILE A 544 -9.97 26.08 0.19
C ILE A 544 -9.92 25.14 1.39
N GLU A 545 -10.47 23.93 1.26
CA GLU A 545 -10.59 22.99 2.36
C GLU A 545 -9.25 22.30 2.67
N MET A 546 -8.46 21.95 1.65
CA MET A 546 -7.12 21.37 1.82
C MET A 546 -6.15 22.36 2.46
N ARG A 547 -6.23 23.68 2.18
CA ARG A 547 -5.37 24.70 2.79
C ARG A 547 -5.49 24.77 4.32
N LYS A 548 -6.58 24.25 4.90
CA LYS A 548 -6.78 24.15 6.35
C LYS A 548 -5.97 23.01 6.99
N ILE A 549 -5.54 22.03 6.20
CA ILE A 549 -4.88 20.81 6.67
C ILE A 549 -3.46 20.69 6.10
N TYR A 550 -3.25 21.04 4.84
CA TYR A 550 -2.03 20.77 4.09
C TYR A 550 -1.29 22.06 3.73
N PHE A 551 0.02 21.91 3.49
CA PHE A 551 0.87 22.94 2.92
C PHE A 551 0.60 23.13 1.43
N ASN A 552 1.11 24.22 0.84
CA ASN A 552 0.77 24.57 -0.53
C ASN A 552 1.35 23.57 -1.54
N GLU A 553 2.56 23.04 -1.30
CA GLU A 553 3.17 22.02 -2.16
C GLU A 553 2.28 20.79 -2.32
N THR A 554 1.77 20.22 -1.21
CA THR A 554 0.84 19.08 -1.24
C THR A 554 -0.43 19.39 -2.04
N ILE A 555 -0.96 20.62 -1.92
CA ILE A 555 -2.19 21.02 -2.63
C ILE A 555 -1.94 21.15 -4.12
N GLU A 556 -0.85 21.81 -4.52
CA GLU A 556 -0.49 21.94 -5.93
C GLU A 556 -0.19 20.58 -6.54
N GLU A 557 0.55 19.71 -5.86
CA GLU A 557 0.81 18.35 -6.34
C GLU A 557 -0.50 17.58 -6.54
N PHE A 558 -1.37 17.55 -5.52
CA PHE A 558 -2.62 16.80 -5.59
C PHE A 558 -3.51 17.28 -6.76
N ILE A 559 -3.68 18.59 -6.93
CA ILE A 559 -4.48 19.13 -8.04
C ILE A 559 -3.81 18.86 -9.38
N PHE A 560 -2.49 19.04 -9.47
CA PHE A 560 -1.72 18.78 -10.69
C PHE A 560 -1.86 17.33 -11.14
N THR A 561 -1.68 16.38 -10.22
CA THR A 561 -1.73 14.96 -10.53
C THR A 561 -3.16 14.48 -10.82
N TYR A 562 -4.16 14.98 -10.10
CA TYR A 562 -5.47 14.34 -10.07
C TYR A 562 -6.62 15.14 -10.69
N LEU A 563 -6.38 16.35 -11.18
CA LEU A 563 -7.44 17.17 -11.77
C LEU A 563 -7.01 18.02 -12.98
N SER A 564 -5.73 18.39 -13.10
CA SER A 564 -5.27 19.29 -14.17
C SER A 564 -5.51 18.75 -15.57
N ASP A 565 -5.25 17.47 -15.83
CA ASP A 565 -5.42 16.87 -17.17
C ASP A 565 -6.86 16.98 -17.66
N GLU A 566 -7.84 16.72 -16.78
CA GLU A 566 -9.26 16.83 -17.12
C GLU A 566 -9.69 18.27 -17.39
N LEU A 567 -9.22 19.21 -16.57
CA LEU A 567 -9.48 20.64 -16.78
C LEU A 567 -8.86 21.16 -18.07
N GLU A 568 -7.61 20.81 -18.36
CA GLU A 568 -6.93 21.19 -19.60
C GLU A 568 -7.63 20.62 -20.84
N LEU A 569 -8.04 19.35 -20.78
CA LEU A 569 -8.81 18.71 -21.83
C LEU A 569 -10.11 19.48 -22.11
N LEU A 570 -10.91 19.73 -21.07
CA LEU A 570 -12.20 20.42 -21.22
C LEU A 570 -12.04 21.87 -21.70
N ARG A 571 -11.06 22.61 -21.18
CA ARG A 571 -10.74 23.99 -21.63
C ARG A 571 -10.34 24.02 -23.10
N LYS A 572 -9.49 23.09 -23.53
CA LYS A 572 -9.07 22.97 -24.94
C LYS A 572 -10.25 22.62 -25.85
N ARG A 573 -11.10 21.69 -25.43
CA ARG A 573 -12.31 21.29 -26.16
C ARG A 573 -13.30 22.44 -26.27
N LYS A 574 -13.50 23.21 -25.20
CA LYS A 574 -14.33 24.43 -25.17
C LYS A 574 -13.81 25.52 -26.12
N SER A 575 -12.49 25.75 -26.13
CA SER A 575 -11.86 26.69 -27.07
C SER A 575 -12.05 26.25 -28.51
N THR A 576 -11.84 24.96 -28.80
CA THR A 576 -12.02 24.37 -30.14
C THR A 576 -13.47 24.52 -30.62
N MET A 577 -14.44 24.19 -29.76
CA MET A 577 -15.86 24.37 -30.01
C MET A 577 -16.18 25.82 -30.35
N SER A 578 -15.69 26.77 -29.55
CA SER A 578 -15.94 28.20 -29.75
C SER A 578 -15.40 28.70 -31.11
N ALA A 579 -14.23 28.22 -31.52
CA ALA A 579 -13.65 28.52 -32.83
C ALA A 579 -14.49 27.95 -33.99
N ILE A 580 -15.04 26.74 -33.85
CA ILE A 580 -15.89 26.12 -34.88
C ILE A 580 -17.24 26.82 -34.99
N LEU A 581 -17.87 27.13 -33.85
CA LEU A 581 -19.19 27.78 -33.82
C LEU A 581 -19.15 29.23 -34.31
N SER A 582 -17.99 29.90 -34.22
CA SER A 582 -17.80 31.25 -34.75
C SER A 582 -17.39 31.29 -36.23
N ALA A 583 -17.09 30.13 -36.84
CA ALA A 583 -16.70 30.08 -38.24
C ALA A 583 -17.88 30.33 -39.18
N SER A 584 -17.75 31.33 -40.05
CA SER A 584 -18.73 31.62 -41.11
C SER A 584 -18.36 30.98 -42.46
N THR A 585 -17.13 30.48 -42.60
CA THR A 585 -16.62 29.83 -43.81
C THR A 585 -15.83 28.58 -43.48
N TYR A 586 -15.85 27.59 -44.38
CA TYR A 586 -15.22 26.29 -44.17
C TYR A 586 -14.15 26.03 -45.22
N GLN A 587 -12.94 25.71 -44.78
CA GLN A 587 -11.84 25.35 -45.68
C GLN A 587 -12.12 24.05 -46.43
N LYS A 588 -11.62 23.94 -47.67
CA LYS A 588 -11.49 22.64 -48.36
C LYS A 588 -10.62 21.71 -47.52
N ARG A 589 -10.74 20.38 -47.74
CA ARG A 589 -10.05 19.35 -46.93
C ARG A 589 -8.59 19.74 -46.60
N PRO A 590 -8.24 19.95 -45.31
CA PRO A 590 -7.01 20.66 -44.93
C PRO A 590 -5.77 19.77 -44.80
N TYR A 591 -5.86 18.50 -45.22
CA TYR A 591 -4.80 17.51 -44.99
C TYR A 591 -3.62 17.64 -45.94
N ILE A 592 -3.88 18.07 -47.18
CA ILE A 592 -2.88 18.12 -48.25
C ILE A 592 -3.04 19.46 -48.97
N LYS A 593 -1.94 20.21 -49.07
CA LYS A 593 -1.86 21.38 -49.95
C LYS A 593 -1.58 20.88 -51.36
N TYR A 594 -2.59 20.90 -52.22
CA TYR A 594 -2.40 20.60 -53.63
C TYR A 594 -1.78 21.83 -54.34
N PRO A 595 -0.82 21.63 -55.26
CA PRO A 595 -0.35 22.72 -56.11
C PRO A 595 -1.53 23.29 -56.90
N SER A 596 -1.56 24.62 -57.06
CA SER A 596 -2.54 25.28 -57.91
C SER A 596 -2.42 24.70 -59.32
N LYS A 597 -3.53 24.17 -59.85
CA LYS A 597 -3.60 23.83 -61.28
C LYS A 597 -3.41 25.15 -62.03
N GLN A 598 -2.25 25.29 -62.68
CA GLN A 598 -1.93 26.39 -63.58
C GLN A 598 -2.88 26.38 -64.77
#